data_AF-A0A918J7T8-F1
#
_entry.id   AF-A0A918J7T8-F1
#
_cell.length_a   1.000
_cell.length_b   1.000
_cell.length_c   1.000
_cell.angle_alpha   90.00
_cell.angle_beta   90.00
_cell.angle_gamma   90.00
#
_symmetry.space_group_name_H-M   'P 1'
#
loop_
_entity.id
_entity.type
_entity.pdbx_description
1 polymer ?
#
loop_
_entity_poly.entity_id
_entity_poly.type
_entity_poly.pdbx_seq_one_letter_code
_entity_poly.pdbx_strand_id
1 'polypeptide(L)'
;MGKQWRHLDGDLLPSPFTPSGQRRMGPVWYATPTVAYAVELGYDVTPLEGWVRRESGRFLDGWYKRLRDAYVATMSDLGMGEKLSPAEFLEAMAVTRAVIRS
;
A
#
# COMPACT_ATOMS: atom_id res chain seq x y z
N MET A 1 -21.07 -1.81 -17.66
CA MET A 1 -20.17 -0.88 -18.40
C MET A 1 -18.74 -1.32 -18.11
N GLY A 2 -18.11 -2.04 -19.03
CA GLY A 2 -16.79 -2.65 -18.84
C GLY A 2 -15.67 -1.61 -18.92
N LYS A 3 -14.64 -1.74 -18.07
CA LYS A 3 -13.44 -0.90 -18.14
C LYS A 3 -12.74 -1.15 -19.49
N GLN A 4 -12.76 -0.17 -20.38
CA GLN A 4 -11.96 -0.21 -21.59
C GLN A 4 -10.53 0.19 -21.22
N TRP A 5 -9.63 -0.78 -21.23
CA TRP A 5 -8.21 -0.56 -21.00
C TRP A 5 -7.62 0.16 -22.22
N ARG A 6 -7.00 1.32 -22.00
CA ARG A 6 -6.20 2.01 -23.02
C ARG A 6 -4.73 1.76 -22.71
N HIS A 7 -3.97 1.39 -23.73
CA HIS A 7 -2.52 1.37 -23.62
C HIS A 7 -2.04 2.82 -23.48
N LEU A 8 -1.28 3.10 -22.42
CA LEU A 8 -0.69 4.41 -22.18
C LEU A 8 0.74 4.41 -22.73
N ASP A 9 1.20 5.56 -23.19
CA ASP A 9 2.59 5.75 -23.59
C ASP A 9 3.40 6.18 -22.35
N GLY A 10 4.21 5.27 -21.81
CA GLY A 10 4.99 5.48 -20.59
C GLY A 10 6.04 6.59 -20.73
N ASP A 11 6.53 6.89 -21.93
CA ASP A 11 7.53 7.94 -22.12
C ASP A 11 6.96 9.35 -21.91
N LEU A 12 5.64 9.50 -22.04
CA LEU A 12 4.92 10.74 -21.78
C LEU A 12 4.53 10.90 -20.30
N LEU A 13 4.77 9.88 -19.46
CA LEU A 13 4.36 9.86 -18.06
C LEU A 13 5.55 10.12 -17.11
N PRO A 14 5.28 10.70 -15.92
CA PRO A 14 6.27 10.73 -14.84
C PRO A 14 6.64 9.32 -14.38
N SER A 15 7.90 9.14 -14.01
CA SER A 15 8.43 7.85 -13.55
C SER A 15 7.59 7.27 -12.38
N PRO A 16 6.95 6.10 -12.55
CA PRO A 16 6.19 5.44 -11.48
C PRO A 16 7.09 4.87 -10.38
N PHE A 17 8.39 4.84 -10.64
CA PHE A 17 9.42 4.30 -9.76
C PHE A 17 9.90 5.28 -8.69
N THR A 18 9.46 6.53 -8.74
CA THR A 18 9.89 7.57 -7.81
C THR A 18 8.72 8.47 -7.41
N PRO A 19 8.60 8.86 -6.13
CA PRO A 19 7.57 9.80 -5.71
C PRO A 19 7.64 11.17 -6.42
N SER A 20 8.84 11.60 -6.82
CA SER A 20 9.04 12.86 -7.55
C SER A 20 8.75 12.77 -9.05
N GLY A 21 8.49 11.56 -9.59
CA GLY A 21 8.33 11.34 -11.04
C GLY A 21 9.62 11.44 -11.85
N GLN A 22 10.79 11.68 -11.23
CA GLN A 22 12.08 11.76 -11.92
C GLN A 22 12.68 10.39 -12.19
N ARG A 23 13.25 10.17 -13.39
CA ARG A 23 13.95 8.92 -13.71
C ARG A 23 15.25 8.83 -12.90
N ARG A 24 15.48 7.69 -12.24
CA ARG A 24 16.74 7.40 -11.54
C ARG A 24 17.79 6.92 -12.54
N MET A 25 19.04 7.28 -12.32
CA MET A 25 20.17 6.76 -13.09
C MET A 25 20.73 5.50 -12.45
N GLY A 26 21.11 4.54 -13.29
CA GLY A 26 21.73 3.27 -12.86
C GLY A 26 20.75 2.24 -12.29
N PRO A 27 21.25 1.04 -11.92
CA PRO A 27 20.44 -0.04 -11.37
C PRO A 27 19.85 0.30 -9.99
N VAL A 28 18.59 -0.10 -9.78
CA VAL A 28 17.81 0.19 -8.57
C VAL A 28 16.80 -0.93 -8.33
N TRP A 29 16.52 -1.21 -7.05
CA TRP A 29 15.58 -2.25 -6.66
C TRP A 29 14.16 -1.69 -6.52
N TYR A 30 13.19 -2.40 -7.10
CA TYR A 30 11.77 -2.09 -6.98
C TYR A 30 10.97 -3.31 -6.57
N ALA A 31 9.87 -3.06 -5.86
CA ALA A 31 8.92 -4.12 -5.56
C ALA A 31 8.20 -4.56 -6.85
N THR A 32 7.89 -5.87 -6.95
CA THR A 32 7.11 -6.44 -8.06
C THR A 32 5.84 -5.64 -8.42
N PRO A 33 5.01 -5.16 -7.46
CA PRO A 33 3.83 -4.36 -7.83
C PRO A 33 4.17 -3.04 -8.54
N THR A 34 5.29 -2.39 -8.22
CA THR A 34 5.72 -1.16 -8.90
C THR A 34 6.10 -1.45 -10.35
N VAL A 35 6.81 -2.57 -10.58
CA VAL A 35 7.18 -3.01 -11.94
C VAL A 35 5.95 -3.38 -12.76
N ALA A 36 5.01 -4.13 -12.17
CA ALA A 36 3.76 -4.49 -12.83
C ALA A 36 2.96 -3.26 -13.25
N TYR A 37 2.86 -2.28 -12.35
CA TYR A 37 2.18 -1.02 -12.64
C TYR A 37 2.87 -0.22 -13.77
N ALA A 38 4.20 -0.18 -13.80
CA ALA A 38 4.93 0.47 -14.89
C ALA A 38 4.63 -0.18 -16.26
N VAL A 39 4.52 -1.52 -16.32
CA VAL A 39 4.13 -2.23 -17.53
C VAL A 39 2.69 -1.89 -17.95
N GLU A 40 1.76 -1.78 -16.99
CA GLU A 40 0.39 -1.32 -17.28
C GLU A 40 0.34 0.10 -17.86
N LEU A 41 1.26 0.96 -17.42
CA LEU A 41 1.44 2.31 -17.94
C LEU A 41 2.19 2.36 -19.29
N GLY A 42 2.62 1.22 -19.82
CA GLY A 42 3.31 1.12 -21.12
C GLY A 42 4.81 1.41 -21.09
N TYR A 43 5.45 1.39 -19.91
CA TYR A 43 6.91 1.42 -19.84
C TYR A 43 7.50 0.09 -20.31
N ASP A 44 8.54 0.16 -21.12
CA ASP A 44 9.40 -0.99 -21.37
C ASP A 44 10.31 -1.23 -20.16
N VAL A 45 10.12 -2.35 -19.47
CA VAL A 45 10.88 -2.72 -18.27
C VAL A 45 11.62 -4.03 -18.52
N THR A 46 12.94 -3.97 -18.43
CA THR A 46 13.83 -5.14 -18.53
C THR A 46 14.50 -5.38 -17.16
N PRO A 47 13.97 -6.27 -16.30
CA PRO A 47 14.61 -6.58 -15.02
C PRO A 47 15.99 -7.20 -15.23
N LEU A 48 17.00 -6.66 -14.54
CA LEU A 48 18.36 -7.21 -14.54
C LEU A 48 18.50 -8.42 -13.60
N GLU A 49 17.82 -8.35 -12.45
CA GLU A 49 17.82 -9.38 -11.42
C GLU A 49 16.46 -9.38 -10.71
N GLY A 50 16.03 -10.54 -10.20
CA GLY A 50 14.77 -10.68 -9.48
C GLY A 50 14.87 -11.65 -8.30
N TRP A 51 14.55 -11.16 -7.11
CA TRP A 51 14.40 -11.97 -5.91
C TRP A 51 12.92 -12.31 -5.71
N VAL A 52 12.49 -13.36 -6.39
CA VAL A 52 11.08 -13.83 -6.35
C VAL A 52 10.96 -15.11 -5.55
N ARG A 53 9.84 -15.26 -4.83
CA ARG A 53 9.50 -16.54 -4.20
C ARG A 53 9.10 -17.52 -5.30
N ARG A 54 9.68 -18.73 -5.29
CA ARG A 54 9.37 -19.77 -6.30
C ARG A 54 7.96 -20.32 -6.16
N GLU A 55 7.48 -20.42 -4.93
CA GLU A 55 6.15 -20.90 -4.61
C GLU A 55 5.23 -19.71 -4.30
N SER A 56 3.96 -19.80 -4.68
CA SER A 56 2.93 -18.91 -4.18
C SER A 56 2.40 -19.42 -2.83
N GLY A 57 1.86 -18.54 -1.99
CA GLY A 57 1.29 -18.96 -0.72
C GLY A 57 0.96 -17.82 0.23
N ARG A 58 0.16 -18.16 1.23
CA ARG A 58 -0.35 -17.32 2.32
C ARG A 58 0.72 -17.00 3.38
N PHE A 59 1.94 -16.66 2.94
CA PHE A 59 3.13 -16.58 3.80
C PHE A 59 2.97 -15.53 4.91
N LEU A 60 2.41 -14.36 4.59
CA LEU A 60 2.21 -13.28 5.54
C LEU A 60 0.88 -13.34 6.27
N ASP A 61 0.02 -14.33 6.04
CA ASP A 61 -1.32 -14.33 6.64
C ASP A 61 -1.31 -14.43 8.17
N GLY A 62 -0.42 -15.25 8.72
CA GLY A 62 -0.25 -15.30 10.18
C GLY A 62 0.21 -13.95 10.74
N TRP A 63 1.09 -13.26 10.04
CA TRP A 63 1.57 -11.94 10.41
C TRP A 63 0.47 -10.87 10.28
N TYR A 64 -0.30 -10.89 9.19
CA TYR A 64 -1.44 -10.00 8.97
C TYR A 64 -2.52 -10.16 10.04
N LYS A 65 -2.83 -11.41 10.43
CA LYS A 65 -3.75 -11.69 11.54
C LYS A 65 -3.25 -11.06 12.83
N ARG A 66 -1.99 -11.34 13.20
CA ARG A 66 -1.38 -10.76 14.41
C ARG A 66 -1.40 -9.23 14.42
N LEU A 67 -1.06 -8.59 13.31
CA LEU A 67 -1.07 -7.13 13.22
C LEU A 67 -2.49 -6.57 13.31
N ARG A 68 -3.46 -7.21 12.66
CA ARG A 68 -4.88 -6.86 12.78
C ARG A 68 -5.36 -6.98 14.22
N ASP A 69 -5.08 -8.10 14.87
CA ASP A 69 -5.51 -8.35 16.24
C ASP A 69 -4.90 -7.32 17.20
N ALA A 70 -3.62 -7.00 17.04
CA ALA A 70 -2.95 -5.95 17.81
C ALA A 70 -3.57 -4.56 17.58
N TYR A 71 -3.90 -4.22 16.33
CA TYR A 71 -4.59 -2.98 15.99
C TYR A 71 -5.97 -2.91 16.67
N VAL A 72 -6.79 -3.96 16.53
CA VAL A 72 -8.13 -4.00 17.13
C VAL A 72 -8.05 -3.91 18.65
N ALA A 73 -7.12 -4.62 19.28
CA ALA A 73 -6.90 -4.54 20.72
C ALA A 73 -6.53 -3.11 21.14
N THR A 74 -5.58 -2.48 20.44
CA THR A 74 -5.16 -1.09 20.72
C THR A 74 -6.32 -0.11 20.58
N MET A 75 -7.13 -0.25 19.52
CA MET A 75 -8.30 0.61 19.31
C MET A 75 -9.34 0.39 20.43
N SER A 76 -9.56 -0.86 20.86
CA SER A 76 -10.43 -1.18 21.98
C SER A 76 -9.94 -0.56 23.30
N ASP A 77 -8.64 -0.63 23.59
CA ASP A 77 -8.03 -0.03 24.78
C ASP A 77 -8.17 1.51 24.78
N LEU A 78 -8.21 2.13 23.60
CA LEU A 78 -8.50 3.55 23.40
C LEU A 78 -10.01 3.88 23.44
N GLY A 79 -10.85 2.92 23.80
CA GLY A 79 -12.30 3.08 23.91
C GLY A 79 -13.06 2.93 22.59
N MET A 80 -12.38 2.60 21.47
CA MET A 80 -12.97 2.45 20.14
C MET A 80 -13.41 1.00 19.85
N GLY A 81 -14.30 0.49 20.70
CA GLY A 81 -14.83 -0.88 20.57
C GLY A 81 -15.89 -1.06 19.48
N GLU A 82 -16.20 -2.32 19.16
CA GLU A 82 -17.11 -2.69 18.05
C GLU A 82 -18.57 -2.21 18.19
N LYS A 83 -18.99 -1.78 19.38
CA LYS A 83 -20.41 -1.47 19.69
C LYS A 83 -20.72 0.02 19.77
N LEU A 84 -19.81 0.88 19.34
CA LEU A 84 -20.04 2.32 19.34
C LEU A 84 -20.98 2.72 18.21
N SER A 85 -21.89 3.63 18.52
CA SER A 85 -22.54 4.42 17.49
C SER A 85 -21.49 5.28 16.75
N PRO A 86 -21.77 5.72 15.51
CA PRO A 86 -20.86 6.60 14.78
C PRO A 86 -20.47 7.88 15.54
N ALA A 87 -21.38 8.44 16.36
CA ALA A 87 -21.11 9.64 17.15
C ALA A 87 -20.11 9.36 18.29
N GLU A 88 -20.31 8.28 19.04
CA GLU A 88 -19.42 7.89 20.14
C GLU A 88 -18.01 7.51 19.61
N PHE A 89 -17.95 6.89 18.43
CA PHE A 89 -16.67 6.61 17.76
C PHE A 89 -15.90 7.89 17.39
N LEU A 90 -16.58 8.89 16.84
CA LEU A 90 -15.96 10.17 16.47
C LEU A 90 -15.46 10.94 17.69
N GLU A 91 -16.21 10.90 18.80
CA GLU A 91 -15.80 11.50 20.06
C GLU A 91 -14.52 10.83 20.62
N ALA A 92 -14.48 9.49 20.66
CA ALA A 92 -13.28 8.76 21.06
C ALA A 92 -12.06 9.09 20.17
N MET A 93 -12.26 9.23 18.86
CA MET A 93 -11.19 9.61 17.92
C MET A 93 -10.67 11.03 18.16
N ALA A 94 -11.55 11.96 18.52
CA ALA A 94 -11.15 13.33 18.84
C ALA A 94 -10.25 13.39 20.08
N VAL A 95 -10.57 12.59 21.11
CA VAL A 95 -9.76 12.45 22.34
C VAL A 95 -8.37 11.88 22.01
N THR A 96 -8.30 10.76 21.30
CA THR A 96 -7.02 10.13 20.92
C THR A 96 -6.14 11.05 20.07
N ARG A 97 -6.75 11.81 19.14
CA ARG A 97 -6.01 12.79 18.31
C ARG A 97 -5.39 13.90 19.15
N ALA A 98 -6.04 14.33 20.23
CA ALA A 98 -5.48 15.34 21.13
C ALA A 98 -4.25 14.81 21.87
N VAL A 99 -4.28 13.54 22.30
CA VAL A 99 -3.16 12.86 22.98
C VAL A 99 -1.95 12.63 22.06
N ILE A 100 -2.16 12.23 20.80
CA ILE A 100 -1.06 11.98 19.86
C ILE A 100 -0.34 13.27 19.43
N ARG A 101 -0.99 14.43 19.57
CA ARG A 101 -0.46 15.73 19.14
C ARG A 101 0.11 16.58 20.27
N SER A 102 0.01 16.13 21.53
CA SER A 102 0.64 16.75 22.70
C SER A 102 2.00 16.13 22.98
#